data_AF-A0A8G2FDP0-F1
#
_entry.id   AF-A0A8G2FDP0-F1
#
_cell.length_a   1.000
_cell.length_b   1.000
_cell.length_c   1.000
_cell.angle_alpha   90.00
_cell.angle_beta   90.00
_cell.angle_gamma   90.00
#
_symmetry.space_group_name_H-M   'P 1'
#
loop_
_entity.id
_entity.type
_entity.pdbx_description
1 polymer ?
#
loop_
_entity_poly.entity_id
_entity_poly.type
_entity_poly.pdbx_seq_one_letter_code
_entity_poly.pdbx_strand_id
1 'polypeptide(L)' 'QYKINPDGSIDFTPEQLHEILGPPQPPVPPWHQPFIPSFNVKKLWRKGP' A
#
# COMPACT_ATOMS: atom_id res chain seq x y z
N GLN A 1 22.81 11.46 8.88
CA GLN A 1 24.19 11.33 8.39
C GLN A 1 24.20 10.02 7.64
N TYR A 2 24.35 10.05 6.32
CA TYR A 2 24.22 8.85 5.49
C TYR A 2 25.57 8.15 5.41
N LYS A 3 25.55 6.83 5.29
CA LYS A 3 26.77 6.03 5.17
C LYS A 3 26.91 5.54 3.74
N ILE A 4 28.06 5.82 3.15
CA ILE A 4 28.45 5.22 1.88
C ILE A 4 29.24 3.97 2.20
N ASN A 5 28.75 2.83 1.75
CA ASN A 5 29.42 1.55 1.90
C ASN A 5 30.52 1.39 0.82
N PRO A 6 31.53 0.55 1.07
CA PRO A 6 32.64 0.33 0.15
C PRO A 6 32.26 -0.32 -1.19
N ASP A 7 31.06 -0.91 -1.28
CA ASP A 7 30.45 -1.42 -2.52
C ASP A 7 29.73 -0.32 -3.33
N GLY A 8 29.71 0.92 -2.83
CA GLY A 8 29.04 2.05 -3.44
C GLY A 8 27.55 2.18 -3.10
N SER A 9 27.01 1.30 -2.25
CA SER A 9 25.64 1.45 -1.75
C SER A 9 25.55 2.58 -0.71
N ILE A 10 24.36 3.18 -0.57
CA ILE A 10 24.10 4.26 0.38
C ILE A 10 23.06 3.77 1.39
N ASP A 11 23.46 3.67 2.65
CA ASP A 11 22.54 3.42 3.76
C ASP A 11 22.03 4.76 4.29
N PHE A 12 20.71 4.92 4.24
CA PHE A 12 20.01 6.06 4.81
C PHE A 12 19.60 5.75 6.25
N THR A 13 19.72 6.73 7.14
CA THR A 13 19.12 6.63 8.47
C THR A 13 17.59 6.74 8.36
N PRO A 14 16.82 6.22 9.33
CA PRO A 14 15.37 6.33 9.33
C PRO A 14 14.88 7.78 9.15
N GLU A 15 15.54 8.75 9.78
CA GLU A 15 15.20 10.18 9.69
C GLU A 15 15.38 10.72 8.26
N GLN A 16 16.46 10.34 7.57
CA GLN A 16 16.67 10.74 6.18
C GLN A 16 15.67 10.07 5.24
N LEU A 17 15.31 8.81 5.50
CA LEU A 17 14.25 8.14 4.73
C LEU A 17 12.92 8.88 4.87
N HIS A 18 12.59 9.36 6.08
CA HIS A 18 11.40 10.18 6.30
C HIS A 18 11.43 11.51 5.53
N GLU A 19 12.60 12.16 5.44
CA GLU A 19 12.77 13.39 4.66
C GLU A 19 12.69 13.15 3.14
N ILE A 20 13.22 12.03 2.65
CA ILE A 20 13.29 11.71 1.21
C ILE A 20 11.96 11.15 0.68
N LEU A 21 11.34 10.25 1.43
CA LEU A 21 10.09 9.58 1.01
C LEU A 21 8.87 10.49 1.21
N GLY A 22 9.02 11.54 2.01
CA GLY A 22 7.91 12.40 2.41
C GLY A 22 6.91 11.67 3.31
N PRO A 23 5.85 12.37 3.72
CA PRO A 23 4.80 11.76 4.53
C PRO A 23 4.13 10.61 3.76
N PRO A 24 3.76 9.51 4.43
CA PRO A 24 3.02 8.42 3.79
C PRO A 24 1.72 8.95 3.19
N GLN A 25 1.30 8.38 2.06
CA GLN A 25 0.02 8.72 1.46
C GLN A 25 -1.12 8.47 2.47
N PRO A 26 -2.09 9.37 2.57
CA PRO A 26 -3.23 9.17 3.45
C PRO A 26 -3.98 7.89 3.04
N PRO A 27 -4.58 7.18 4.00
CA PRO A 27 -5.40 6.02 3.67
C PRO A 27 -6.53 6.44 2.73
N VAL A 28 -6.80 5.61 1.72
CA VAL A 28 -7.90 5.84 0.78
C VAL A 28 -9.22 5.82 1.56
N PRO A 29 -10.08 6.85 1.42
CA PRO A 29 -11.37 6.87 2.09
C PRO A 29 -12.20 5.65 1.70
N PRO A 30 -13.05 5.11 2.60
CA PRO A 30 -13.89 3.95 2.30
C PRO A 30 -14.81 4.20 1.08
N TRP A 31 -15.15 5.45 0.79
CA TRP A 31 -15.96 5.86 -0.36
C TRP A 31 -15.22 5.85 -1.71
N HIS A 32 -13.89 5.76 -1.71
CA HIS A 32 -13.03 5.66 -2.90
C HIS A 32 -12.54 4.23 -3.15
N GLN A 33 -13.01 3.25 -2.36
CA GLN A 33 -12.74 1.86 -2.67
C GLN A 33 -13.41 1.51 -3.99
N PRO A 34 -12.70 0.93 -4.97
CA PRO A 34 -13.35 0.41 -6.16
C PRO A 34 -14.41 -0.57 -5.69
N PHE A 35 -15.64 -0.40 -6.18
CA PHE A 35 -16.69 -1.37 -5.95
C PHE A 35 -16.24 -2.67 -6.61
N ILE A 36 -15.69 -3.58 -5.79
CA ILE A 36 -15.41 -4.95 -6.21
C ILE A 36 -16.70 -5.70 -5.88
N PRO A 37 -17.56 -5.98 -6.86
CA PRO A 37 -18.76 -6.76 -6.59
C PRO A 37 -18.32 -8.15 -6.12
N SER A 38 -18.48 -8.41 -4.83
CA SER A 38 -18.34 -9.75 -4.27
C SER A 38 -19.58 -10.56 -4.63
N PHE A 39 -19.63 -11.03 -5.88
CA PHE A 39 -20.63 -12.01 -6.28
C PHE A 39 -20.27 -13.34 -5.62
N ASN A 40 -20.90 -13.62 -4.48
CA ASN A 40 -20.85 -14.96 -3.92
C ASN A 40 -21.62 -15.90 -4.86
N VAL A 41 -20.90 -16.52 -5.79
CA VAL A 41 -21.42 -17.47 -6.79
C VAL A 41 -22.28 -18.54 -6.09
N LYS A 42 -21.85 -19.01 -4.91
CA LYS A 42 -22.56 -20.02 -4.10
C LYS A 42 -23.94 -19.55 -3.58
N LYS A 43 -24.14 -18.24 -3.42
CA LYS A 43 -25.43 -17.63 -3.02
C LYS A 43 -26.34 -17.38 -4.22
N LEU A 44 -25.75 -17.12 -5.40
CA LEU A 44 -26.48 -16.95 -6.66
C LEU A 44 -27.16 -18.26 -7.10
N TRP A 45 -26.46 -19.40 -7.00
CA TRP A 45 -27.03 -20.71 -7.34
C TRP A 45 -28.04 -21.26 -6.31
N ARG A 46 -28.16 -20.66 -5.11
CA ARG A 46 -29.16 -21.06 -4.10
C ARG A 46 -30.50 -20.34 -4.26
N LYS A 47 -30.53 -19.22 -4.98
CA LYS A 47 -31.78 -18.60 -5.41
C LYS A 47 -32.12 -19.17 -6.79
N GLY A 48 -32.62 -20.40 -6.79
CA GLY A 48 -33.34 -20.93 -7.94
C GLY A 48 -34.66 -20.16 -8.18
N PRO A 49 -35.31 -20.35 -9.34
CA PRO A 49 -36.61 -19.77 -9.63
C PRO A 49 -37.69 -20.17 -8.60
#